data_AF-A0A6S7HA86-F1
#
_entry.id   AF-A0A6S7HA86-F1
#
_cell.length_a   1.000
_cell.length_b   1.000
_cell.length_c   1.000
_cell.angle_alpha   90.00
_cell.angle_beta   90.00
_cell.angle_gamma   90.00
#
_symmetry.space_group_name_H-M   'P 1'
#
loop_
_entity.id
_entity.type
_entity.pdbx_description
1 polymer ?
#
loop_
_entity_poly.entity_id
_entity_poly.type
_entity_poly.pdbx_seq_one_letter_code
_entity_poly.pdbx_strand_id
1 'polypeptide(L)'
;MISDFANIVVTAENYSTGHTRGPQVTCDLDRIDFHLHQLLAVDSNTNYAKQKKSLKHKLESFLHKLPAYVTLETVTTRDLCWFLIYKDEHGKTQVHQQGCHSCGCLLRLSYKSIDSYIGKLRAIFHTLGRDGAWDRHLGLGNPASDKLVQDYLWVVTAEQLHARITPKTNCPFFVNKLTQLSLHLKRKLKQAEKLLINLSLHAIRLILRWHFLVGNRPGDLGHITDLEILRFPNDDGFLCNHVWGKTLRDGDSNVFGIRRNPQIVICPIKGLELYMDTARQLGIDLICSHLFRPTASNGSIKDNSLHFYCGSTSEDLFT
;
A
#
# COMPACT_ATOMS: atom_id res chain seq x y z
N MET A 1 -0.81 46.76 42.37
CA MET A 1 -1.34 45.62 41.59
C MET A 1 -0.13 44.78 41.19
N ILE A 2 0.48 44.10 42.16
CA ILE A 2 0.20 42.69 42.56
C ILE A 2 0.57 41.77 41.37
N SER A 3 1.58 40.89 41.41
CA SER A 3 2.49 40.47 42.48
C SER A 3 3.60 39.57 41.89
N ASP A 4 4.84 39.90 42.24
CA ASP A 4 5.85 39.01 42.83
C ASP A 4 6.13 37.63 42.23
N PHE A 5 7.26 37.54 41.52
CA PHE A 5 8.11 36.35 41.52
C PHE A 5 9.30 36.61 42.45
N ALA A 6 9.14 36.24 43.72
CA ALA A 6 10.22 36.28 44.70
C ALA A 6 11.11 35.05 44.58
N ASN A 7 12.42 35.29 44.44
CA ASN A 7 13.48 34.33 44.70
C ASN A 7 13.46 33.92 46.18
N ILE A 8 13.49 32.63 46.49
CA ILE A 8 14.05 32.12 47.74
C ILE A 8 14.91 30.89 47.44
N VAL A 9 16.21 31.08 47.63
CA VAL A 9 17.24 30.06 47.81
C VAL A 9 16.90 29.23 49.05
N VAL A 10 16.90 27.91 48.95
CA VAL A 10 16.91 27.02 50.12
C VAL A 10 18.17 26.17 50.06
N THR A 11 19.00 26.41 51.07
CA THR A 11 20.25 25.74 51.42
C THR A 11 20.07 24.25 51.69
N ALA A 12 21.05 23.46 51.27
CA ALA A 12 21.23 22.10 51.71
C ALA A 12 21.61 22.10 53.20
N GLU A 13 20.77 21.50 54.04
CA GLU A 13 21.14 20.74 55.24
C GLU A 13 19.85 20.35 55.99
N ASN A 14 19.49 19.07 55.93
CA ASN A 14 19.23 18.22 57.10
C ASN A 14 18.57 16.90 56.67
N TYR A 15 19.37 15.83 56.77
CA TYR A 15 18.91 14.46 56.74
C TYR A 15 17.93 14.21 57.90
N SER A 16 16.73 13.72 57.60
CA SER A 16 16.04 12.78 58.47
C SER A 16 15.09 11.90 57.65
N THR A 17 15.34 10.61 57.82
CA THR A 17 14.75 9.42 57.23
C THR A 17 13.22 9.43 57.13
N GLY A 18 12.72 9.31 55.91
CA GLY A 18 11.32 9.02 55.60
C GLY A 18 11.20 8.37 54.22
N HIS A 19 11.63 7.11 54.09
CA HIS A 19 11.43 6.32 52.87
C HIS A 19 9.95 5.98 52.71
N THR A 20 9.18 6.80 52.00
CA THR A 20 8.00 6.34 51.29
C THR A 20 8.40 6.08 49.85
N ARG A 21 8.69 4.80 49.53
CA ARG A 21 8.82 4.33 48.15
C ARG A 21 7.52 4.65 47.42
N GLY A 22 7.57 5.56 46.44
CA GLY A 22 6.51 5.67 45.44
C GLY A 22 6.34 4.33 44.72
N PRO A 23 5.20 4.10 44.01
CA PRO A 23 4.94 2.84 43.35
C PRO A 23 6.09 2.58 42.37
N GLN A 24 6.83 1.50 42.63
CA GLN A 24 7.89 1.05 41.74
C GLN A 24 7.18 0.58 40.47
N VAL A 25 7.22 1.39 39.41
CA VAL A 25 6.69 1.01 38.10
C VAL A 25 7.55 -0.17 37.64
N THR A 26 7.02 -1.38 37.79
CA THR A 26 7.63 -2.60 37.28
C THR A 26 7.53 -2.56 35.77
N CYS A 27 8.61 -2.19 35.11
CA CYS A 27 8.73 -2.26 33.65
C CYS A 27 8.83 -3.73 33.25
N ASP A 28 7.76 -4.26 32.68
CA ASP A 28 7.70 -5.64 32.17
C ASP A 28 8.50 -5.73 30.88
N LEU A 29 9.80 -6.03 31.03
CA LEU A 29 10.74 -6.16 29.92
C LEU A 29 10.37 -7.31 28.99
N ASP A 30 9.82 -8.41 29.51
CA ASP A 30 9.42 -9.56 28.71
C ASP A 30 8.28 -9.20 27.75
N ARG A 31 7.30 -8.41 28.21
CA ARG A 31 6.21 -7.91 27.35
C ARG A 31 6.71 -6.92 26.30
N ILE A 32 7.72 -6.11 26.65
CA ILE A 32 8.35 -5.16 25.71
C ILE A 32 9.11 -5.92 24.63
N ASP A 33 9.95 -6.89 25.01
CA ASP A 33 10.74 -7.70 24.07
C ASP A 33 9.83 -8.55 23.18
N PHE A 34 8.76 -9.11 23.74
CA PHE A 34 7.75 -9.82 22.96
C PHE A 34 7.10 -8.92 21.89
N HIS A 35 6.72 -7.69 22.26
CA HIS A 35 6.18 -6.73 21.28
C HIS A 35 7.24 -6.32 20.25
N LEU A 36 8.49 -6.09 20.67
CA LEU A 36 9.60 -5.79 19.75
C LEU A 36 9.78 -6.91 18.72
N HIS A 37 9.75 -8.17 19.15
CA HIS A 37 9.80 -9.33 18.25
C HIS A 37 8.61 -9.37 17.28
N GLN A 38 7.39 -9.05 17.73
CA GLN A 38 6.24 -8.95 16.84
C GLN A 38 6.42 -7.86 15.78
N LEU A 39 6.92 -6.68 16.15
CA LEU A 39 7.15 -5.58 15.22
C LEU A 39 8.21 -5.93 14.16
N LEU A 40 9.30 -6.57 14.58
CA LEU A 40 10.34 -7.06 13.68
C LEU A 40 9.82 -8.16 12.74
N ALA A 41 8.94 -9.04 13.23
CA ALA A 41 8.28 -10.06 12.42
C ALA A 41 7.30 -9.44 11.39
N VAL A 42 6.62 -8.35 11.74
CA VAL A 42 5.75 -7.63 10.81
C VAL A 42 6.58 -6.93 9.73
N ASP A 43 7.66 -6.23 10.09
CA ASP A 43 8.53 -5.52 9.14
C ASP A 43 9.16 -6.48 8.11
N SER A 44 9.69 -7.60 8.59
CA SER A 44 10.32 -8.62 7.73
C SER A 44 9.32 -9.28 6.76
N ASN A 45 8.03 -9.31 7.10
CA ASN A 45 6.98 -9.88 6.25
C ASN A 45 6.41 -8.90 5.22
N THR A 46 6.80 -7.63 5.25
CA THR A 46 6.33 -6.64 4.28
C THR A 46 6.78 -6.99 2.86
N ASN A 47 5.97 -6.61 1.87
CA ASN A 47 6.36 -6.74 0.46
C ASN A 47 7.66 -5.98 0.15
N TYR A 48 7.88 -4.84 0.82
CA TYR A 48 9.12 -4.07 0.66
C TYR A 48 10.33 -4.85 1.19
N ALA A 49 10.26 -5.42 2.40
CA ALA A 49 11.34 -6.22 2.96
C ALA A 49 11.65 -7.45 2.09
N LYS A 50 10.62 -8.15 1.61
CA LYS A 50 10.77 -9.29 0.68
C LYS A 50 11.46 -8.88 -0.63
N GLN A 51 11.04 -7.75 -1.22
CA GLN A 51 11.68 -7.20 -2.43
C GLN A 51 13.13 -6.78 -2.15
N LYS A 52 13.41 -6.15 -1.01
CA LYS A 52 14.76 -5.74 -0.59
C LYS A 52 15.67 -6.96 -0.46
N LYS A 53 15.23 -8.02 0.24
CA LYS A 53 15.97 -9.28 0.38
C LYS A 53 16.23 -9.96 -0.97
N SER A 54 15.21 -10.03 -1.84
CA SER A 54 15.36 -10.57 -3.20
C SER A 54 16.37 -9.78 -4.03
N LEU A 55 16.34 -8.44 -3.96
CA LEU A 55 17.27 -7.58 -4.67
C LEU A 55 18.71 -7.74 -4.15
N LYS A 56 18.89 -7.84 -2.82
CA LYS A 56 20.19 -8.11 -2.19
C LYS A 56 20.80 -9.40 -2.73
N HIS A 57 20.07 -10.51 -2.73
CA HIS A 57 20.56 -11.78 -3.27
C HIS A 57 20.90 -11.71 -4.76
N LYS A 58 20.13 -10.97 -5.56
CA LYS A 58 20.43 -10.74 -6.97
C LYS A 58 21.72 -9.94 -7.16
N LEU A 59 21.95 -8.93 -6.30
CA LEU A 59 23.19 -8.17 -6.31
C LEU A 59 24.37 -9.06 -5.94
N GLU A 60 24.30 -9.81 -4.83
CA GLU A 60 25.35 -10.75 -4.42
C GLU A 60 25.70 -11.75 -5.54
N SER A 61 24.67 -12.36 -6.13
CA SER A 61 24.86 -13.30 -7.25
C SER A 61 25.48 -12.65 -8.49
N PHE A 62 25.18 -11.37 -8.76
CA PHE A 62 25.81 -10.61 -9.83
C PHE A 62 27.28 -10.30 -9.51
N LEU A 63 27.58 -9.82 -8.31
CA LEU A 63 28.93 -9.45 -7.90
C LEU A 63 29.88 -10.67 -7.89
N HIS A 64 29.39 -11.85 -7.51
CA HIS A 64 30.16 -13.11 -7.59
C HIS A 64 30.56 -13.50 -9.03
N LYS A 65 29.90 -12.97 -10.06
CA LYS A 65 30.26 -13.20 -11.46
C LYS A 65 31.30 -12.22 -11.97
N LEU A 66 31.60 -11.16 -11.22
CA LEU A 66 32.61 -10.18 -11.62
C LEU A 66 34.02 -10.74 -11.39
N PRO A 67 34.97 -10.49 -12.31
CA PRO A 67 36.31 -11.07 -12.27
C PRO A 67 37.15 -10.63 -11.05
N ALA A 68 36.73 -9.58 -10.34
CA ALA A 68 37.44 -9.01 -9.19
C ALA A 68 36.94 -9.55 -7.82
N TYR A 69 36.06 -10.57 -7.79
CA TYR A 69 35.49 -11.12 -6.55
C TYR A 69 34.90 -10.03 -5.63
N VAL A 70 34.10 -9.15 -6.22
CA VAL A 70 33.48 -8.03 -5.50
C VAL A 70 32.46 -8.54 -4.49
N THR A 71 32.45 -7.98 -3.28
CA THR A 71 31.46 -8.30 -2.22
C THR A 71 30.62 -7.06 -1.91
N LEU A 72 29.59 -7.20 -1.08
CA LEU A 72 28.80 -6.04 -0.63
C LEU A 72 29.61 -5.03 0.19
N GLU A 73 30.76 -5.43 0.72
CA GLU A 73 31.67 -4.57 1.48
C GLU A 73 32.57 -3.76 0.55
N THR A 74 33.03 -4.37 -0.55
CA THR A 74 33.98 -3.75 -1.50
C THR A 74 33.31 -3.16 -2.74
N VAL A 75 32.01 -3.38 -2.92
CA VAL A 75 31.26 -2.89 -4.08
C VAL A 75 31.38 -1.37 -4.22
N THR A 76 31.70 -0.96 -5.45
CA THR A 76 31.83 0.44 -5.84
C THR A 76 30.57 0.94 -6.53
N THR A 77 30.47 2.26 -6.70
CA THR A 77 29.42 2.87 -7.52
C THR A 77 29.41 2.35 -8.96
N ARG A 78 30.58 2.02 -9.53
CA ARG A 78 30.68 1.48 -10.89
C ARG A 78 30.05 0.10 -10.99
N ASP A 79 30.31 -0.76 -10.00
CA ASP A 79 29.71 -2.10 -9.94
C ASP A 79 28.19 -2.03 -9.80
N LEU A 80 27.67 -1.05 -9.05
CA LEU A 80 26.24 -0.79 -8.98
C LEU A 80 25.65 -0.34 -10.31
N CYS A 81 26.32 0.54 -11.05
CA CYS A 81 25.88 0.92 -12.39
C CYS A 81 25.86 -0.30 -13.32
N TRP A 82 26.88 -1.16 -13.28
CA TRP A 82 26.87 -2.41 -14.05
C TRP A 82 25.73 -3.33 -13.65
N PHE A 83 25.45 -3.47 -12.35
CA PHE A 83 24.30 -4.23 -11.89
C PHE A 83 22.97 -3.65 -12.40
N LEU A 84 22.81 -2.33 -12.36
CA LEU A 84 21.61 -1.67 -12.87
C LEU A 84 21.44 -1.86 -14.38
N ILE A 85 22.51 -1.74 -15.17
CA ILE A 85 22.52 -2.01 -16.61
C ILE A 85 22.14 -3.48 -16.89
N TYR A 86 22.75 -4.43 -16.17
CA TYR A 86 22.40 -5.85 -16.28
C TYR A 86 20.91 -6.11 -15.97
N LYS A 87 20.37 -5.43 -14.94
CA LYS A 87 18.95 -5.54 -14.61
C LYS A 87 18.06 -4.92 -15.69
N ASP A 88 18.50 -3.83 -16.29
CA ASP A 88 17.79 -3.05 -17.30
C ASP A 88 17.60 -3.81 -18.61
N GLU A 89 18.60 -4.59 -19.06
CA GLU A 89 18.51 -5.45 -20.26
C GLU A 89 17.39 -6.51 -20.20
N HIS A 90 16.90 -6.85 -19.01
CA HIS A 90 15.87 -7.85 -18.81
C HIS A 90 14.48 -7.23 -18.58
N GLY A 91 14.28 -6.02 -19.09
CA GLY A 91 13.04 -5.28 -18.93
C GLY A 91 11.91 -5.72 -19.86
N LYS A 92 10.80 -4.98 -19.80
CA LYS A 92 9.60 -5.20 -20.63
C LYS A 92 9.18 -3.97 -21.43
N THR A 93 9.86 -2.84 -21.20
CA THR A 93 9.54 -1.57 -21.82
C THR A 93 10.30 -1.47 -23.13
N GLN A 94 9.58 -1.47 -24.25
CA GLN A 94 10.20 -1.30 -25.56
C GLN A 94 10.59 0.16 -25.77
N VAL A 95 11.88 0.43 -25.95
CA VAL A 95 12.40 1.78 -26.17
C VAL A 95 12.67 1.99 -27.66
N HIS A 96 11.81 2.76 -28.31
CA HIS A 96 11.94 3.04 -29.74
C HIS A 96 13.03 4.08 -30.01
N GLN A 97 13.88 3.78 -30.99
CA GLN A 97 14.76 4.78 -31.58
C GLN A 97 13.97 5.65 -32.59
N GLN A 98 14.42 6.89 -32.80
CA GLN A 98 13.82 7.76 -33.82
C GLN A 98 13.92 7.11 -35.20
N GLY A 99 12.80 7.06 -35.93
CA GLY A 99 12.73 6.42 -37.26
C GLY A 99 12.48 4.91 -37.25
N CYS A 100 12.08 4.33 -36.12
CA CYS A 100 11.71 2.92 -36.03
C CYS A 100 10.39 2.61 -36.78
N HIS A 101 10.47 1.85 -37.88
CA HIS A 101 9.30 1.46 -38.70
C HIS A 101 8.88 -0.02 -38.54
N SER A 102 9.79 -0.90 -38.11
CA SER A 102 9.52 -2.26 -37.62
C SER A 102 10.66 -2.62 -36.66
N CYS A 103 10.40 -2.96 -35.38
CA CYS A 103 11.55 -3.22 -34.49
C CYS A 103 11.44 -4.36 -33.50
N GLY A 104 12.57 -5.07 -33.41
CA GLY A 104 13.09 -5.71 -32.21
C GLY A 104 13.90 -4.72 -31.37
N CYS A 105 13.36 -3.53 -31.11
CA CYS A 105 14.02 -2.53 -30.25
C CYS A 105 14.29 -3.12 -28.86
N LEU A 106 15.32 -2.59 -28.20
CA LEU A 106 15.74 -3.04 -26.88
C LEU A 106 14.59 -2.94 -25.86
N LEU A 107 14.46 -3.99 -25.06
CA LEU A 107 13.60 -4.00 -23.90
C LEU A 107 14.39 -3.50 -22.70
N ARG A 108 13.87 -2.45 -22.07
CA ARG A 108 14.45 -1.78 -20.90
C ARG A 108 13.51 -1.90 -19.71
N LEU A 109 14.04 -1.72 -18.50
CA LEU A 109 13.19 -1.52 -17.33
C LEU A 109 12.63 -0.10 -17.37
N SER A 110 11.42 0.12 -16.87
CA SER A 110 10.92 1.49 -16.74
C SER A 110 11.85 2.31 -15.83
N TYR A 111 12.08 3.59 -16.14
CA TYR A 111 12.92 4.46 -15.31
C TYR A 111 12.46 4.50 -13.83
N LYS A 112 11.14 4.38 -13.58
CA LYS A 112 10.58 4.25 -12.22
C LYS A 112 11.00 2.97 -11.50
N SER A 113 11.18 1.87 -12.23
CA SER A 113 11.69 0.61 -11.67
C SER A 113 13.16 0.73 -11.28
N ILE A 114 13.96 1.44 -12.08
CA ILE A 114 15.37 1.71 -11.79
C ILE A 114 15.48 2.59 -10.55
N ASP A 115 14.72 3.69 -10.47
CA ASP A 115 14.65 4.55 -9.28
C ASP A 115 14.26 3.74 -8.02
N SER A 116 13.25 2.88 -8.15
CA SER A 116 12.83 1.99 -7.07
C SER A 116 13.90 0.97 -6.65
N TYR A 117 14.78 0.54 -7.55
CA TYR A 117 15.94 -0.28 -7.20
C TYR A 117 17.02 0.53 -6.52
N ILE A 118 17.33 1.75 -6.99
CA ILE A 118 18.30 2.64 -6.35
C ILE A 118 17.90 2.92 -4.89
N GLY A 119 16.63 3.24 -4.63
CA GLY A 119 16.13 3.43 -3.27
C GLY A 119 16.30 2.20 -2.38
N LYS A 120 16.03 0.99 -2.92
CA LYS A 120 16.25 -0.26 -2.18
C LYS A 120 17.72 -0.57 -1.96
N LEU A 121 18.59 -0.29 -2.94
CA LEU A 121 20.04 -0.45 -2.81
C LEU A 121 20.57 0.46 -1.69
N ARG A 122 20.15 1.72 -1.63
CA ARG A 122 20.50 2.62 -0.52
C ARG A 122 20.11 2.03 0.83
N ALA A 123 18.89 1.50 0.94
CA ALA A 123 18.40 0.85 2.16
C ALA A 123 19.16 -0.46 2.51
N ILE A 124 19.60 -1.22 1.50
CA ILE A 124 20.45 -2.41 1.70
C ILE A 124 21.78 -1.99 2.32
N PHE A 125 22.48 -1.03 1.73
CA PHE A 125 23.77 -0.56 2.24
C PHE A 125 23.66 0.10 3.62
N HIS A 126 22.58 0.84 3.87
CA HIS A 126 22.27 1.34 5.21
C HIS A 126 22.16 0.19 6.23
N THR A 127 21.49 -0.92 5.88
CA THR A 127 21.37 -2.08 6.78
C THR A 127 22.73 -2.78 7.03
N LEU A 128 23.72 -2.57 6.15
CA LEU A 128 25.07 -3.10 6.29
C LEU A 128 26.00 -2.14 7.05
N GLY A 129 25.49 -1.06 7.64
CA GLY A 129 26.31 -0.05 8.31
C GLY A 129 27.13 0.81 7.35
N ARG A 130 26.75 0.86 6.06
CA ARG A 130 27.32 1.75 5.05
C ARG A 130 26.38 2.94 4.83
N ASP A 131 26.10 3.65 5.91
CA ASP A 131 25.42 4.94 5.90
C ASP A 131 26.40 6.08 5.58
N GLY A 132 25.88 7.22 5.14
CA GLY A 132 26.70 8.37 4.75
C GLY A 132 26.92 8.53 3.24
N ALA A 133 27.45 9.71 2.89
CA ALA A 133 27.80 10.07 1.52
C ALA A 133 28.92 9.16 0.99
N TRP A 134 28.88 8.86 -0.30
CA TRP A 134 29.93 8.07 -0.93
C TRP A 134 31.23 8.86 -1.03
N ASP A 135 32.31 8.32 -0.49
CA ASP A 135 33.66 8.82 -0.69
C ASP A 135 34.37 7.97 -1.75
N ARG A 136 34.65 8.58 -2.91
CA ARG A 136 35.32 7.91 -4.04
C ARG A 136 36.78 7.60 -3.79
N HIS A 137 37.46 8.36 -2.93
CA HIS A 137 38.87 8.17 -2.61
C HIS A 137 39.07 7.02 -1.65
N LEU A 138 38.17 6.90 -0.66
CA LEU A 138 38.24 5.87 0.37
C LEU A 138 37.43 4.60 0.02
N GLY A 139 36.50 4.69 -0.93
CA GLY A 139 35.57 3.59 -1.23
C GLY A 139 34.58 3.32 -0.10
N LEU A 140 34.32 4.33 0.74
CA LEU A 140 33.51 4.24 1.95
C LEU A 140 32.17 4.98 1.79
N GLY A 141 31.22 4.66 2.67
CA GLY A 141 29.85 5.18 2.62
C GLY A 141 28.94 4.38 1.70
N ASN A 142 27.84 4.99 1.26
CA ASN A 142 26.80 4.32 0.47
C ASN A 142 27.00 4.49 -1.05
N PRO A 143 27.42 3.45 -1.79
CA PRO A 143 27.71 3.57 -3.21
C PRO A 143 26.46 3.91 -4.05
N ALA A 144 25.24 3.60 -3.58
CA ALA A 144 23.99 3.92 -4.25
C ALA A 144 23.55 5.39 -4.06
N SER A 145 24.23 6.13 -3.19
CA SER A 145 24.00 7.56 -2.97
C SER A 145 24.92 8.46 -3.81
N ASP A 146 25.91 7.89 -4.51
CA ASP A 146 26.82 8.66 -5.36
C ASP A 146 26.09 9.27 -6.57
N LYS A 147 26.58 10.44 -7.01
CA LYS A 147 26.05 11.18 -8.15
C LYS A 147 26.02 10.35 -9.44
N LEU A 148 26.97 9.45 -9.67
CA LEU A 148 27.05 8.62 -10.88
C LEU A 148 25.83 7.68 -11.01
N VAL A 149 25.32 7.13 -9.90
CA VAL A 149 24.10 6.30 -9.91
C VAL A 149 22.87 7.16 -10.22
N GLN A 150 22.84 8.41 -9.73
CA GLN A 150 21.79 9.36 -10.10
C GLN A 150 21.87 9.80 -11.57
N ASP A 151 23.07 10.11 -12.05
CA ASP A 151 23.29 10.50 -13.45
C ASP A 151 22.85 9.36 -14.39
N TYR A 152 23.08 8.09 -14.03
CA TYR A 152 22.55 6.94 -14.77
C TYR A 152 21.01 6.93 -14.82
N LEU A 153 20.32 7.14 -13.69
CA LEU A 153 18.86 7.24 -13.67
C LEU A 153 18.37 8.40 -14.55
N TRP A 154 19.06 9.54 -14.51
CA TRP A 154 18.72 10.71 -15.33
C TRP A 154 18.84 10.40 -16.83
N VAL A 155 19.93 9.76 -17.25
CA VAL A 155 20.15 9.36 -18.66
C VAL A 155 19.06 8.39 -19.12
N VAL A 156 18.73 7.35 -18.34
CA VAL A 156 17.68 6.39 -18.72
C VAL A 156 16.30 7.06 -18.76
N THR A 157 16.04 7.98 -17.83
CA THR A 157 14.80 8.77 -17.83
C THR A 157 14.70 9.60 -19.10
N ALA A 158 15.76 10.31 -19.47
CA ALA A 158 15.80 11.07 -20.71
C ALA A 158 15.57 10.16 -21.93
N GLU A 159 16.31 9.06 -22.07
CA GLU A 159 16.15 8.10 -23.18
C GLU A 159 14.69 7.65 -23.34
N GLN A 160 14.05 7.22 -22.25
CA GLN A 160 12.67 6.73 -22.29
C GLN A 160 11.65 7.83 -22.60
N LEU A 161 11.86 9.04 -22.07
CA LEU A 161 10.99 10.18 -22.38
C LEU A 161 11.13 10.63 -23.84
N HIS A 162 12.33 10.62 -24.41
CA HIS A 162 12.54 10.88 -25.84
C HIS A 162 11.85 9.84 -26.73
N ALA A 163 11.81 8.58 -26.28
CA ALA A 163 11.04 7.51 -26.91
C ALA A 163 9.52 7.61 -26.65
N ARG A 164 9.05 8.72 -26.04
CA ARG A 164 7.64 8.99 -25.68
C ARG A 164 7.02 7.92 -24.76
N ILE A 165 7.85 7.27 -23.95
CA ILE A 165 7.41 6.29 -22.98
C ILE A 165 6.89 7.02 -21.75
N THR A 166 5.58 7.19 -21.69
CA THR A 166 4.90 7.70 -20.51
C THR A 166 4.33 6.56 -19.68
N PRO A 167 4.37 6.63 -18.33
CA PRO A 167 3.65 5.69 -17.48
C PRO A 167 2.18 5.64 -17.92
N LYS A 168 1.66 4.45 -18.21
CA LYS A 168 0.24 4.26 -18.52
C LYS A 168 -0.57 4.62 -17.28
N THR A 169 -1.05 5.86 -17.22
CA THR A 169 -2.04 6.25 -16.23
C THR A 169 -3.32 5.47 -16.52
N ASN A 170 -4.00 5.01 -15.47
CA ASN A 170 -5.30 4.36 -15.65
C ASN A 170 -6.21 5.30 -16.44
N CYS A 171 -6.82 4.81 -17.52
CA CYS A 171 -7.77 5.61 -18.28
C CYS A 171 -8.86 6.09 -17.31
N PRO A 172 -9.20 7.39 -17.28
CA PRO A 172 -10.25 7.89 -16.41
C PRO A 172 -11.53 7.10 -16.68
N PHE A 173 -12.06 6.52 -15.61
CA PHE A 173 -13.37 5.90 -15.62
C PHE A 173 -14.38 7.04 -15.48
N PHE A 174 -15.27 7.21 -16.46
CA PHE A 174 -16.25 8.30 -16.48
C PHE A 174 -17.64 7.80 -16.06
N VAL A 175 -18.52 8.73 -15.67
CA VAL A 175 -19.90 8.42 -15.21
C VAL A 175 -20.69 7.59 -16.23
N ASN A 176 -20.47 7.82 -17.53
CA ASN A 176 -21.11 7.03 -18.59
C ASN A 176 -20.70 5.56 -18.54
N LYS A 177 -19.41 5.27 -18.31
CA LYS A 177 -18.91 3.89 -18.17
C LYS A 177 -19.44 3.24 -16.89
N LEU A 178 -19.50 3.97 -15.77
CA LEU A 178 -20.13 3.50 -14.54
C LEU A 178 -21.60 3.14 -14.75
N THR A 179 -22.33 3.99 -15.47
CA THR A 179 -23.74 3.79 -15.78
C THR A 179 -23.95 2.54 -16.63
N GLN A 180 -23.18 2.39 -17.72
CA GLN A 180 -23.26 1.22 -18.59
C GLN A 180 -22.94 -0.08 -17.84
N LEU A 181 -21.88 -0.09 -17.03
CA LEU A 181 -21.50 -1.24 -16.22
C LEU A 181 -22.56 -1.56 -15.15
N SER A 182 -23.10 -0.53 -14.48
CA SER A 182 -24.19 -0.69 -13.52
C SER A 182 -25.47 -1.21 -14.16
N LEU A 183 -25.77 -0.85 -15.41
CA LEU A 183 -26.89 -1.42 -16.16
C LEU A 183 -26.62 -2.88 -16.53
N HIS A 184 -25.42 -3.19 -17.02
CA HIS A 184 -25.03 -4.56 -17.35
C HIS A 184 -25.17 -5.50 -16.16
N LEU A 185 -24.59 -5.12 -15.01
CA LEU A 185 -24.72 -5.88 -13.77
C LEU A 185 -26.17 -6.01 -13.29
N LYS A 186 -27.04 -5.04 -13.62
CA LYS A 186 -28.47 -5.08 -13.23
C LYS A 186 -29.20 -6.12 -14.07
N ARG A 187 -28.84 -6.27 -15.34
CA ARG A 187 -29.37 -7.33 -16.21
C ARG A 187 -28.88 -8.70 -15.75
N LYS A 188 -27.61 -8.82 -15.38
CA LYS A 188 -27.05 -10.07 -14.79
C LYS A 188 -27.76 -10.48 -13.50
N LEU A 189 -28.06 -9.52 -12.62
CA LEU A 189 -28.83 -9.79 -11.40
C LEU A 189 -30.22 -10.37 -11.72
N LYS A 190 -30.92 -9.85 -12.74
CA LYS A 190 -32.22 -10.40 -13.16
C LYS A 190 -32.15 -11.83 -13.70
N GLN A 191 -30.98 -12.27 -14.13
CA GLN A 191 -30.73 -13.61 -14.67
C GLN A 191 -30.23 -14.58 -13.59
N ALA A 192 -29.87 -14.08 -12.41
CA ALA A 192 -29.33 -14.92 -11.34
C ALA A 192 -30.46 -15.60 -10.56
N GLU A 193 -30.49 -16.93 -10.63
CA GLU A 193 -31.50 -17.77 -9.97
C GLU A 193 -31.20 -17.98 -8.48
N LYS A 194 -29.92 -17.96 -8.10
CA LYS A 194 -29.48 -18.18 -6.72
C LYS A 194 -29.34 -16.86 -5.95
N LEU A 195 -29.94 -16.79 -4.77
CA LEU A 195 -29.89 -15.62 -3.89
C LEU A 195 -28.46 -15.27 -3.44
N LEU A 196 -27.58 -16.27 -3.30
CA LEU A 196 -26.16 -16.05 -3.00
C LEU A 196 -25.41 -15.33 -4.13
N ILE A 197 -25.72 -15.68 -5.39
CA ILE A 197 -25.16 -14.97 -6.57
C ILE A 197 -25.68 -13.54 -6.59
N ASN A 198 -26.95 -13.33 -6.25
CA ASN A 198 -27.52 -11.98 -6.12
C ASN A 198 -26.79 -11.15 -5.07
N LEU A 199 -26.47 -11.72 -3.90
CA LEU A 199 -25.70 -11.04 -2.86
C LEU A 199 -24.32 -10.60 -3.38
N SER A 200 -23.58 -11.51 -4.03
CA SER A 200 -22.26 -11.20 -4.61
C SER A 200 -22.35 -10.11 -5.67
N LEU A 201 -23.35 -10.17 -6.55
CA LEU A 201 -23.58 -9.15 -7.57
C LEU A 201 -23.96 -7.80 -6.94
N HIS A 202 -24.76 -7.78 -5.88
CA HIS A 202 -25.07 -6.57 -5.13
C HIS A 202 -23.83 -5.97 -4.47
N ALA A 203 -22.98 -6.80 -3.85
CA ALA A 203 -21.70 -6.37 -3.27
C ALA A 203 -20.78 -5.74 -4.33
N ILE A 204 -20.56 -6.43 -5.47
CA ILE A 204 -19.75 -5.92 -6.58
C ILE A 204 -20.28 -4.57 -7.08
N ARG A 205 -21.60 -4.44 -7.25
CA ARG A 205 -22.23 -3.18 -7.68
C ARG A 205 -22.01 -2.07 -6.67
N LEU A 206 -22.11 -2.37 -5.37
CA LEU A 206 -21.94 -1.40 -4.30
C LEU A 206 -20.50 -0.88 -4.28
N ILE A 207 -19.52 -1.80 -4.27
CA ILE A 207 -18.09 -1.49 -4.26
C ILE A 207 -17.70 -0.67 -5.49
N LEU A 208 -18.21 -1.02 -6.67
CA LEU A 208 -17.97 -0.26 -7.89
C LEU A 208 -18.45 1.20 -7.77
N ARG A 209 -19.66 1.41 -7.24
CA ARG A 209 -20.25 2.75 -7.06
C ARG A 209 -19.46 3.56 -6.03
N TRP A 210 -19.11 2.93 -4.91
CA TRP A 210 -18.36 3.57 -3.84
C TRP A 210 -16.93 3.90 -4.27
N HIS A 211 -16.25 2.97 -4.93
CA HIS A 211 -14.92 3.19 -5.51
C HIS A 211 -14.92 4.39 -6.45
N PHE A 212 -15.93 4.49 -7.32
CA PHE A 212 -16.05 5.60 -8.25
C PHE A 212 -16.27 6.95 -7.57
N LEU A 213 -17.15 7.00 -6.57
CA LEU A 213 -17.58 8.26 -5.96
C LEU A 213 -16.62 8.76 -4.88
N VAL A 214 -15.97 7.84 -4.16
CA VAL A 214 -15.07 8.15 -3.04
C VAL A 214 -13.60 8.17 -3.50
N GLY A 215 -13.27 7.44 -4.57
CA GLY A 215 -11.88 7.32 -5.04
C GLY A 215 -10.99 6.42 -4.17
N ASN A 216 -11.54 5.79 -3.13
CA ASN A 216 -10.82 4.83 -2.27
C ASN A 216 -10.58 3.50 -2.99
N ARG A 217 -9.49 2.80 -2.66
CA ARG A 217 -9.20 1.51 -3.31
C ARG A 217 -10.29 0.48 -2.96
N PRO A 218 -10.69 -0.39 -3.88
CA PRO A 218 -11.67 -1.44 -3.58
C PRO A 218 -11.26 -2.34 -2.41
N GLY A 219 -9.94 -2.61 -2.28
CA GLY A 219 -9.37 -3.30 -1.13
C GLY A 219 -9.70 -2.63 0.20
N ASP A 220 -9.52 -1.31 0.28
CA ASP A 220 -9.81 -0.54 1.50
C ASP A 220 -11.32 -0.53 1.78
N LEU A 221 -12.15 -0.37 0.76
CA LEU A 221 -13.61 -0.43 0.90
C LEU A 221 -14.12 -1.79 1.42
N GLY A 222 -13.40 -2.89 1.10
CA GLY A 222 -13.72 -4.24 1.57
C GLY A 222 -13.53 -4.44 3.08
N HIS A 223 -12.85 -3.52 3.75
CA HIS A 223 -12.62 -3.55 5.20
C HIS A 223 -13.71 -2.85 6.01
N ILE A 224 -14.59 -2.08 5.35
CA ILE A 224 -15.62 -1.29 6.02
C ILE A 224 -16.56 -2.21 6.81
N THR A 225 -16.87 -1.80 8.02
CA THR A 225 -17.84 -2.41 8.92
C THR A 225 -19.10 -1.53 9.00
N ASP A 226 -20.22 -2.12 9.40
CA ASP A 226 -21.48 -1.38 9.57
C ASP A 226 -21.36 -0.27 10.63
N LEU A 227 -20.58 -0.49 11.69
CA LEU A 227 -20.32 0.48 12.77
C LEU A 227 -19.61 1.75 12.30
N GLU A 228 -18.90 1.67 11.18
CA GLU A 228 -18.21 2.82 10.59
C GLU A 228 -19.13 3.68 9.73
N ILE A 229 -20.39 3.27 9.49
CA ILE A 229 -21.34 3.94 8.61
C ILE A 229 -22.41 4.65 9.43
N LEU A 230 -22.42 5.99 9.35
CA LEU A 230 -23.46 6.82 9.94
C LEU A 230 -24.40 7.35 8.84
N ARG A 231 -25.68 7.02 8.91
CA ARG A 231 -26.71 7.55 7.97
C ARG A 231 -27.12 8.96 8.36
N PHE A 232 -27.22 9.87 7.40
CA PHE A 232 -27.76 11.20 7.68
C PHE A 232 -29.27 11.11 8.00
N PRO A 233 -29.79 11.93 8.94
CA PRO A 233 -31.19 11.87 9.36
C PRO A 233 -32.21 12.07 8.23
N ASN A 234 -31.84 12.82 7.20
CA ASN A 234 -32.69 13.12 6.04
C ASN A 234 -32.56 12.09 4.90
N ASP A 235 -31.82 11.01 5.11
CA ASP A 235 -31.57 9.97 4.11
C ASP A 235 -30.87 10.46 2.81
N ASP A 236 -30.18 11.60 2.89
CA ASP A 236 -29.43 12.16 1.77
C ASP A 236 -28.06 11.51 1.59
N GLY A 237 -27.61 10.65 2.50
CA GLY A 237 -26.26 10.13 2.48
C GLY A 237 -25.85 9.30 3.68
N PHE A 238 -24.59 8.88 3.62
CA PHE A 238 -23.86 8.30 4.73
C PHE A 238 -22.54 9.03 4.94
N LEU A 239 -22.06 8.97 6.16
CA LEU A 239 -20.72 9.33 6.55
C LEU A 239 -20.00 8.05 6.96
N CYS A 240 -18.87 7.75 6.33
CA CYS A 240 -18.06 6.60 6.67
C CYS A 240 -16.80 7.08 7.39
N ASN A 241 -16.57 6.62 8.61
CA ASN A 241 -15.33 6.86 9.34
C ASN A 241 -14.44 5.62 9.18
N HIS A 242 -13.52 5.63 8.21
CA HIS A 242 -12.67 4.48 7.95
C HIS A 242 -11.19 4.81 8.14
N VAL A 243 -10.47 3.89 8.78
CA VAL A 243 -9.03 4.02 9.02
C VAL A 243 -8.27 3.34 7.88
N TRP A 244 -7.46 4.11 7.15
CA TRP A 244 -6.72 3.60 6.01
C TRP A 244 -5.59 2.63 6.37
N GLY A 245 -5.40 1.62 5.52
CA GLY A 245 -4.17 0.83 5.47
C GLY A 245 -3.06 1.49 4.63
N LYS A 246 -1.84 1.50 5.18
CA LYS A 246 -0.50 1.68 4.55
C LYS A 246 -0.13 3.01 3.90
N THR A 247 -1.05 3.90 3.53
CA THR A 247 -0.70 5.15 2.80
C THR A 247 -0.93 6.45 3.61
N LEU A 248 -1.76 6.34 4.65
CA LEU A 248 -1.84 7.13 5.88
C LEU A 248 -0.56 7.31 6.72
N ARG A 249 0.33 8.29 6.51
CA ARG A 249 1.51 8.42 7.41
C ARG A 249 1.22 9.07 8.75
N ASP A 250 0.08 9.76 8.88
CA ASP A 250 -0.17 10.67 10.00
C ASP A 250 -1.33 10.25 10.92
N GLY A 251 -1.91 9.06 10.72
CA GLY A 251 -2.93 8.52 11.65
C GLY A 251 -4.29 9.23 11.63
N ASP A 252 -4.51 10.18 10.71
CA ASP A 252 -5.78 10.91 10.62
C ASP A 252 -6.95 9.98 10.27
N SER A 253 -8.04 10.13 11.05
CA SER A 253 -9.33 9.50 10.78
C SER A 253 -9.86 10.02 9.45
N ASN A 254 -10.12 9.12 8.53
CA ASN A 254 -10.39 9.53 7.19
C ASN A 254 -11.85 9.37 6.84
N VAL A 255 -12.57 10.41 7.21
CA VAL A 255 -14.00 10.50 7.09
C VAL A 255 -14.37 10.89 5.65
N PHE A 256 -15.21 10.08 5.01
CA PHE A 256 -15.77 10.43 3.70
C PHE A 256 -17.29 10.37 3.72
N GLY A 257 -17.91 11.35 3.07
CA GLY A 257 -19.35 11.41 2.87
C GLY A 257 -19.74 10.83 1.51
N ILE A 258 -20.80 10.04 1.49
CA ILE A 258 -21.44 9.55 0.27
C ILE A 258 -22.84 10.14 0.21
N ARG A 259 -23.16 10.86 -0.87
CA ARG A 259 -24.49 11.44 -1.08
C ARG A 259 -25.36 10.56 -1.98
N ARG A 260 -26.68 10.65 -1.78
CA ARG A 260 -27.70 10.04 -2.64
C ARG A 260 -27.54 10.62 -4.04
N ASN A 261 -27.47 9.74 -5.04
CA ASN A 261 -27.42 10.16 -6.42
C ASN A 261 -28.85 10.16 -7.00
N PRO A 262 -29.30 11.22 -7.70
CA PRO A 262 -30.60 11.24 -8.38
C PRO A 262 -30.74 10.11 -9.40
N GLN A 263 -29.66 9.73 -10.06
CA GLN A 263 -29.64 8.61 -10.98
C GLN A 263 -29.55 7.29 -10.20
N ILE A 264 -30.72 6.67 -9.97
CA ILE A 264 -30.91 5.43 -9.20
C ILE A 264 -29.94 4.31 -9.62
N VAL A 265 -29.62 4.21 -10.91
CA VAL A 265 -28.74 3.17 -11.48
C VAL A 265 -27.33 3.21 -10.88
N ILE A 266 -26.82 4.39 -10.55
CA ILE A 266 -25.48 4.60 -9.97
C ILE A 266 -25.55 5.07 -8.52
N CYS A 267 -26.76 5.16 -7.94
CA CYS A 267 -26.95 5.64 -6.59
C CYS A 267 -26.28 4.71 -5.56
N PRO A 268 -25.32 5.21 -4.77
CA PRO A 268 -24.58 4.39 -3.81
C PRO A 268 -25.49 3.98 -2.65
N ILE A 269 -26.36 4.88 -2.18
CA ILE A 269 -27.31 4.57 -1.09
C ILE A 269 -28.27 3.48 -1.51
N LYS A 270 -28.88 3.62 -2.70
CA LYS A 270 -29.77 2.57 -3.20
C LYS A 270 -29.04 1.25 -3.41
N GLY A 271 -27.73 1.29 -3.67
CA GLY A 271 -26.90 0.09 -3.73
C GLY A 271 -26.78 -0.61 -2.39
N LEU A 272 -26.50 0.16 -1.34
CA LEU A 272 -26.38 -0.36 0.02
C LEU A 272 -27.71 -0.94 0.51
N GLU A 273 -28.81 -0.21 0.33
CA GLU A 273 -30.15 -0.70 0.67
C GLU A 273 -30.44 -2.07 0.05
N LEU A 274 -30.24 -2.20 -1.27
CA LEU A 274 -30.48 -3.46 -1.98
C LEU A 274 -29.56 -4.60 -1.51
N TYR A 275 -28.31 -4.28 -1.17
CA TYR A 275 -27.37 -5.25 -0.63
C TYR A 275 -27.82 -5.73 0.77
N MET A 276 -28.15 -4.81 1.67
CA MET A 276 -28.65 -5.11 3.02
C MET A 276 -29.95 -5.92 2.97
N ASP A 277 -30.87 -5.58 2.08
CA ASP A 277 -32.12 -6.32 1.92
C ASP A 277 -31.88 -7.75 1.43
N THR A 278 -30.94 -7.94 0.50
CA THR A 278 -30.56 -9.29 0.02
C THR A 278 -29.87 -10.09 1.14
N ALA A 279 -29.02 -9.46 1.93
CA ALA A 279 -28.35 -10.10 3.06
C ALA A 279 -29.35 -10.57 4.12
N ARG A 280 -30.33 -9.72 4.46
CA ARG A 280 -31.43 -10.06 5.38
C ARG A 280 -32.25 -11.24 4.89
N GLN A 281 -32.56 -11.30 3.58
CA GLN A 281 -33.28 -12.45 3.01
C GLN A 281 -32.53 -13.77 3.12
N LEU A 282 -31.19 -13.71 3.19
CA LEU A 282 -30.32 -14.87 3.42
C LEU A 282 -30.10 -15.18 4.91
N GLY A 283 -30.69 -14.42 5.82
CA GLY A 283 -30.45 -14.55 7.26
C GLY A 283 -29.04 -14.13 7.68
N ILE A 284 -28.36 -13.32 6.87
CA ILE A 284 -27.00 -12.84 7.15
C ILE A 284 -27.11 -11.57 7.98
N ASP A 285 -26.66 -11.64 9.22
CA ASP A 285 -26.50 -10.44 10.03
C ASP A 285 -25.22 -9.71 9.62
N LEU A 286 -25.36 -8.45 9.21
CA LEU A 286 -24.26 -7.55 8.88
C LEU A 286 -24.00 -6.53 10.00
N ILE A 287 -24.85 -6.48 11.02
CA ILE A 287 -24.73 -5.56 12.15
C ILE A 287 -23.46 -5.92 12.94
N CYS A 288 -22.69 -4.91 13.34
CA CYS A 288 -21.44 -5.08 14.09
C CYS A 288 -20.35 -5.93 13.42
N SER A 289 -20.37 -6.05 12.09
CA SER A 289 -19.46 -6.93 11.34
C SER A 289 -18.97 -6.30 10.03
N HIS A 290 -18.14 -7.04 9.29
CA HIS A 290 -17.69 -6.61 7.97
C HIS A 290 -18.86 -6.48 6.98
N LEU A 291 -18.98 -5.31 6.36
CA LEU A 291 -20.03 -5.03 5.38
C LEU A 291 -19.88 -5.93 4.15
N PHE A 292 -18.66 -6.15 3.67
CA PHE A 292 -18.39 -7.02 2.53
C PHE A 292 -17.69 -8.30 2.97
N ARG A 293 -18.37 -9.43 2.76
CA ARG A 293 -17.90 -10.75 3.16
C ARG A 293 -17.56 -11.63 1.95
N PRO A 294 -16.48 -12.42 2.00
CA PRO A 294 -16.18 -13.40 0.97
C PRO A 294 -17.07 -14.64 1.09
N THR A 295 -17.46 -15.16 -0.06
CA THR A 295 -18.09 -16.48 -0.18
C THR A 295 -17.00 -17.55 -0.21
N ALA A 296 -17.14 -18.59 0.59
CA ALA A 296 -16.29 -19.77 0.58
C ALA A 296 -16.62 -20.68 -0.61
N SER A 297 -15.70 -21.56 -0.98
CA SER A 297 -15.88 -22.54 -2.07
C SER A 297 -17.06 -23.50 -1.86
N ASN A 298 -17.48 -23.70 -0.61
CA ASN A 298 -18.66 -24.50 -0.26
C ASN A 298 -19.97 -23.67 -0.26
N GLY A 299 -19.94 -22.41 -0.72
CA GLY A 299 -21.08 -21.51 -0.74
C GLY A 299 -21.43 -20.85 0.59
N SER A 300 -20.68 -21.13 1.67
CA SER A 300 -20.87 -20.44 2.95
C SER A 300 -20.29 -19.03 2.93
N ILE A 301 -20.82 -18.12 3.74
CA ILE A 301 -20.31 -16.75 3.85
C ILE A 301 -19.40 -16.67 5.07
N LYS A 302 -18.18 -16.17 4.89
CA LYS A 302 -17.23 -16.02 5.99
C LYS A 302 -17.35 -14.64 6.61
N ASP A 303 -17.33 -14.56 7.94
CA ASP A 303 -17.28 -13.29 8.65
C ASP A 303 -15.85 -12.75 8.70
N ASN A 304 -15.35 -12.32 7.53
CA ASN A 304 -14.05 -11.71 7.33
C ASN A 304 -14.16 -10.62 6.27
N SER A 305 -13.21 -9.69 6.24
CA SER A 305 -13.12 -8.69 5.18
C SER A 305 -12.98 -9.31 3.79
N LEU A 306 -13.67 -8.75 2.81
CA LEU A 306 -13.47 -9.06 1.40
C LEU A 306 -12.14 -8.49 0.89
N HIS A 307 -11.18 -9.37 0.60
CA HIS A 307 -9.89 -8.99 0.04
C HIS A 307 -9.86 -9.09 -1.50
N PHE A 308 -9.52 -7.98 -2.16
CA PHE A 308 -9.27 -7.92 -3.60
C PHE A 308 -7.79 -8.14 -3.93
N TYR A 309 -7.21 -9.30 -3.59
CA TYR A 309 -5.85 -9.62 -4.03
C TYR A 309 -5.87 -10.21 -5.45
N CYS A 310 -5.19 -9.53 -6.38
CA CYS A 310 -4.97 -9.96 -7.77
C CYS A 310 -3.93 -11.11 -7.85
N GLY A 311 -4.09 -12.16 -7.04
CA GLY A 311 -3.13 -13.26 -6.90
C GLY A 311 -3.74 -14.64 -6.69
N SER A 312 -5.04 -14.76 -6.45
CA SER A 312 -5.77 -16.02 -6.55
C SER A 312 -6.50 -16.05 -7.89
N THR A 313 -6.44 -17.21 -8.55
CA THR A 313 -7.03 -17.51 -9.86
C THR A 313 -8.49 -17.01 -9.93
N SER A 314 -8.89 -16.50 -11.08
CA SER A 314 -10.21 -15.88 -11.32
C SER A 314 -11.39 -16.85 -11.25
N GLU A 315 -11.21 -18.04 -10.67
CA GLU A 315 -12.20 -19.12 -10.60
C GLU A 315 -13.05 -19.05 -9.32
N ASP A 316 -12.58 -18.40 -8.26
CA ASP A 316 -13.27 -18.39 -6.96
C ASP A 316 -14.34 -17.30 -6.79
N LEU A 317 -14.54 -16.44 -7.79
CA LEU A 317 -15.58 -15.38 -7.75
C LEU A 317 -16.87 -15.75 -8.48
N PHE A 318 -16.89 -16.86 -9.23
CA PHE A 318 -18.02 -17.25 -10.08
C PHE A 318 -18.26 -18.77 -10.17
N THR A 319 -17.99 -19.52 -9.10
CA THR A 319 -18.53 -20.88 -8.93
C THR A 319 -19.71 -20.89 -7.97
#